data_AF-A0A352VY40-F1
#
_entry.id   AF-A0A352VY40-F1
#
_cell.length_a   1.000
_cell.length_b   1.000
_cell.length_c   1.000
_cell.angle_alpha   90.00
_cell.angle_beta   90.00
_cell.angle_gamma   90.00
#
_symmetry.space_group_name_H-M   'P 1'
#
loop_
_entity.id
_entity.type
_entity.pdbx_description
1 polymer ?
#
loop_
_entity_poly.entity_id
_entity_poly.type
_entity_poly.pdbx_seq_one_letter_code
_entity_poly.pdbx_strand_id
1 'polypeptide(L)'
;HFEFEKKTGVKVRFYGNNISYSANYLDKQDSEKLADKFAKIGYNAVRIHHFDDQLILKNQKTSTELDPARLDKLDYLFFCFKNKGIYITTDIYVSRELKKNEISEFPEASGTDLKALVPILPSARENWKIFAANLLTHKNPYTGMTWAEDPALFSFAFLNENTIYSAWSKKSKIAALYNEKFLLWKQKKNIKIFDTEEDTRMLLQFLTETHIESFEELKHFVRSLGCNSLLSDANWKDIVYQALIREKLDYVDNHAYWDYPRFIEQSYQIPYGHLNKSVLSKLAMVPRSTMPTRIFGKPFTVTEFNYLYPNGYRAESGVIMGAYAALQGWDGLYRYAYAHNSKTITNNAYFIKGFDSAHDPIASMSDKIGILLFLRGDINEADEAVPLVYSEKFLFSKDAEANFPDKYDYLGLTKKIGCININELGKTGLTSCSNLFSKNENFSEYSQAKIKKWDESFFSSFINPTFNPSNGIAESSQIQIDANVSEFKVQSSKTEVLIIHGKKKAQSALMTISNDGGCAVFCLTSMDSLPLQGSKRMLFFHLTDVQNSKIKFGNTEKTILEDWGDWPLLLKIGKAVIEIKLSGELTVQALSMDGKPIQKISVAKSAKGSFFSIDNFPGQAVMAYEIIKF
;
A
#
# COMPACT_ATOMS: atom_id res chain seq x y z
N HIS A 1 3.10 -6.33 -15.85
CA HIS A 1 3.58 -6.83 -14.54
C HIS A 1 5.07 -6.57 -14.46
N PHE A 2 5.70 -6.61 -13.29
CA PHE A 2 7.16 -6.53 -13.20
C PHE A 2 7.81 -7.87 -13.58
N GLU A 3 8.95 -7.80 -14.25
CA GLU A 3 9.74 -8.94 -14.68
C GLU A 3 11.23 -8.58 -14.56
N PHE A 4 12.07 -9.58 -14.32
CA PHE A 4 13.52 -9.38 -14.37
C PHE A 4 13.99 -9.46 -15.83
N GLU A 5 14.94 -8.61 -16.22
CA GLU A 5 15.50 -8.55 -17.58
C GLU A 5 15.92 -9.94 -18.11
N LYS A 6 16.50 -10.78 -17.26
CA LYS A 6 16.97 -12.14 -17.61
C LYS A 6 15.92 -13.24 -17.41
N LYS A 7 14.68 -12.89 -17.06
CA LYS A 7 13.55 -13.81 -16.82
C LYS A 7 12.24 -13.21 -17.35
N THR A 8 12.23 -12.86 -18.63
CA THR A 8 11.07 -12.32 -19.33
C THR A 8 9.87 -13.27 -19.26
N GLY A 9 8.67 -12.74 -19.07
CA GLY A 9 7.42 -13.48 -18.92
C GLY A 9 7.19 -14.10 -17.54
N VAL A 10 8.14 -13.97 -16.62
CA VAL A 10 7.99 -14.44 -15.23
C VAL A 10 7.68 -13.25 -14.33
N LYS A 11 6.45 -13.20 -13.84
CA LYS A 11 5.99 -12.16 -12.92
C LYS A 11 6.81 -12.14 -11.63
N VAL A 12 7.21 -10.94 -11.23
CA VAL A 12 7.86 -10.63 -9.96
C VAL A 12 6.89 -9.81 -9.12
N ARG A 13 6.79 -10.15 -7.82
CA ARG A 13 6.04 -9.39 -6.83
C ARG A 13 6.99 -8.86 -5.75
N PHE A 14 6.69 -7.70 -5.22
CA PHE A 14 7.42 -7.10 -4.11
C PHE A 14 6.54 -6.98 -2.86
N TYR A 15 7.05 -7.40 -1.71
CA TYR A 15 6.45 -7.13 -0.41
C TYR A 15 7.51 -6.52 0.49
N GLY A 16 7.24 -5.31 0.98
CA GLY A 16 8.20 -4.54 1.73
C GLY A 16 7.59 -3.69 2.84
N ASN A 17 8.41 -2.78 3.33
CA ASN A 17 8.04 -1.83 4.36
C ASN A 17 8.82 -0.52 4.14
N ASN A 18 8.34 0.56 4.74
CA ASN A 18 8.97 1.88 4.67
C ASN A 18 9.90 2.11 5.87
N ILE A 19 11.04 2.75 5.64
CA ILE A 19 11.86 3.34 6.70
C ILE A 19 11.94 4.85 6.48
N SER A 20 11.69 5.63 7.54
CA SER A 20 11.46 7.07 7.44
C SER A 20 12.39 7.89 8.32
N TYR A 21 12.73 9.11 7.88
CA TYR A 21 13.54 10.07 8.64
C TYR A 21 14.85 9.46 9.17
N SER A 22 15.09 9.53 10.48
CA SER A 22 16.35 9.07 11.09
C SER A 22 16.54 7.56 11.04
N ALA A 23 15.48 6.78 10.75
CA ALA A 23 15.58 5.34 10.55
C ALA A 23 16.44 4.97 9.32
N ASN A 24 16.64 5.90 8.38
CA ASN A 24 17.48 5.72 7.20
C ASN A 24 18.99 5.87 7.50
N TYR A 25 19.35 6.40 8.68
CA TYR A 25 20.71 6.81 9.01
C TYR A 25 21.25 6.06 10.23
N LEU A 26 21.53 4.78 10.03
CA LEU A 26 22.00 3.87 11.07
C LEU A 26 23.51 3.73 11.05
N ASP A 27 24.08 3.30 12.19
CA ASP A 27 25.46 2.85 12.22
C ASP A 27 25.55 1.45 11.59
N LYS A 28 26.76 1.08 11.13
CA LYS A 28 26.98 -0.13 10.32
C LYS A 28 26.38 -1.40 10.92
N GLN A 29 26.63 -1.63 12.20
CA GLN A 29 26.12 -2.81 12.89
C GLN A 29 24.58 -2.87 12.91
N ASP A 30 23.91 -1.74 13.03
CA ASP A 30 22.45 -1.69 13.07
C ASP A 30 21.84 -1.79 11.67
N SER A 31 22.52 -1.29 10.63
CA SER A 31 22.16 -1.55 9.23
C SER A 31 22.18 -3.04 8.90
N GLU A 32 23.20 -3.77 9.34
CA GLU A 32 23.29 -5.23 9.15
C GLU A 32 22.14 -5.97 9.86
N LYS A 33 21.90 -5.64 11.13
CA LYS A 33 20.78 -6.22 11.91
C LYS A 33 19.43 -5.94 11.26
N LEU A 34 19.23 -4.72 10.75
CA LEU A 34 17.97 -4.34 10.10
C LEU A 34 17.75 -5.14 8.83
N ALA A 35 18.76 -5.23 7.96
CA ALA A 35 18.68 -6.01 6.72
C ALA A 35 18.44 -7.50 7.01
N ASP A 36 19.11 -8.07 8.01
CA ASP A 36 18.85 -9.43 8.49
C ASP A 36 17.41 -9.61 8.99
N LYS A 37 16.89 -8.66 9.75
CA LYS A 37 15.52 -8.70 10.27
C LYS A 37 14.50 -8.63 9.14
N PHE A 38 14.70 -7.77 8.13
CA PHE A 38 13.82 -7.68 6.97
C PHE A 38 13.78 -9.00 6.18
N ALA A 39 14.96 -9.59 5.92
CA ALA A 39 15.06 -10.88 5.25
C ALA A 39 14.36 -12.01 6.06
N LYS A 40 14.53 -12.03 7.38
CA LYS A 40 13.87 -13.01 8.28
C LYS A 40 12.35 -12.81 8.37
N ILE A 41 11.86 -11.59 8.21
CA ILE A 41 10.41 -11.32 8.15
C ILE A 41 9.83 -11.93 6.88
N GLY A 42 10.58 -11.85 5.77
CA GLY A 42 10.20 -12.30 4.44
C GLY A 42 10.03 -11.15 3.45
N TYR A 43 10.51 -9.94 3.79
CA TYR A 43 10.50 -8.82 2.87
C TYR A 43 11.56 -9.02 1.77
N ASN A 44 11.18 -8.72 0.53
CA ASN A 44 12.09 -8.69 -0.61
C ASN A 44 12.25 -7.28 -1.19
N ALA A 45 11.63 -6.27 -0.56
CA ALA A 45 11.84 -4.88 -0.90
C ALA A 45 11.74 -3.94 0.32
N VAL A 46 12.29 -2.74 0.18
CA VAL A 46 12.21 -1.65 1.16
C VAL A 46 12.01 -0.32 0.42
N ARG A 47 11.21 0.58 1.01
CA ARG A 47 11.11 1.97 0.55
C ARG A 47 11.88 2.87 1.52
N ILE A 48 12.93 3.53 1.01
CA ILE A 48 13.66 4.57 1.73
C ILE A 48 12.83 5.84 1.58
N HIS A 49 12.26 6.34 2.67
CA HIS A 49 11.29 7.43 2.64
C HIS A 49 11.66 8.56 3.61
N HIS A 50 11.16 9.78 3.38
CA HIS A 50 11.46 10.97 4.21
C HIS A 50 12.95 11.14 4.59
N PHE A 51 13.87 10.69 3.72
CA PHE A 51 15.30 10.73 3.99
C PHE A 51 15.88 12.09 3.59
N ASP A 52 15.31 12.71 2.57
CA ASP A 52 15.81 13.89 1.86
C ASP A 52 16.13 15.08 2.78
N ASP A 53 15.26 15.45 3.73
CA ASP A 53 15.53 16.59 4.65
C ASP A 53 16.75 16.36 5.56
N GLN A 54 16.97 15.12 5.97
CA GLN A 54 18.10 14.78 6.85
C GLN A 54 19.36 14.43 6.06
N LEU A 55 19.25 14.26 4.74
CA LEU A 55 20.39 14.02 3.86
C LEU A 55 21.13 15.32 3.54
N ILE A 56 20.45 16.46 3.56
CA ILE A 56 21.05 17.73 3.11
C ILE A 56 21.99 18.35 4.14
N LEU A 57 23.03 19.02 3.66
CA LEU A 57 24.00 19.72 4.51
C LEU A 57 23.38 21.02 5.07
N LYS A 58 22.86 20.96 6.30
CA LYS A 58 22.00 22.03 6.87
C LYS A 58 22.61 23.43 6.91
N ASN A 59 23.92 23.55 7.03
CA ASN A 59 24.63 24.82 7.18
C ASN A 59 25.02 25.50 5.85
N GLN A 60 24.55 24.97 4.71
CA GLN A 60 24.82 25.55 3.40
C GLN A 60 23.72 26.48 2.90
N LYS A 61 24.06 27.23 1.83
CA LYS A 61 23.15 28.14 1.14
C LYS A 61 22.12 27.43 0.27
N THR A 62 22.33 26.15 -0.04
CA THR A 62 21.46 25.34 -0.90
C THR A 62 20.76 24.23 -0.11
N SER A 63 19.64 23.74 -0.63
CA SER A 63 18.91 22.56 -0.14
C SER A 63 19.18 21.30 -0.97
N THR A 64 20.21 21.33 -1.83
CA THR A 64 20.49 20.25 -2.79
C THR A 64 21.85 19.57 -2.56
N GLU A 65 22.70 20.15 -1.71
CA GLU A 65 24.00 19.56 -1.32
C GLU A 65 23.81 18.45 -0.27
N LEU A 66 24.40 17.28 -0.53
CA LEU A 66 24.31 16.11 0.34
C LEU A 66 25.36 16.19 1.45
N ASP A 67 24.97 15.86 2.68
CA ASP A 67 25.87 15.69 3.83
C ASP A 67 26.65 14.37 3.66
N PRO A 68 27.99 14.41 3.54
CA PRO A 68 28.79 13.21 3.29
C PRO A 68 28.69 12.15 4.40
N ALA A 69 28.54 12.57 5.65
CA ALA A 69 28.45 11.64 6.78
C ALA A 69 27.09 10.96 6.85
N ARG A 70 26.02 11.66 6.46
CA ARG A 70 24.68 11.08 6.30
C ARG A 70 24.60 10.16 5.08
N LEU A 71 25.22 10.58 3.98
CA LEU A 71 25.28 9.79 2.76
C LEU A 71 26.01 8.45 2.98
N ASP A 72 27.14 8.44 3.70
CA ASP A 72 27.85 7.19 4.03
C ASP A 72 26.97 6.18 4.79
N LYS A 73 26.18 6.65 5.77
CA LYS A 73 25.24 5.78 6.51
C LYS A 73 24.15 5.22 5.62
N LEU A 74 23.58 6.07 4.76
CA LEU A 74 22.52 5.68 3.83
C LEU A 74 23.04 4.69 2.78
N ASP A 75 24.23 4.93 2.23
CA ASP A 75 24.90 4.06 1.28
C ASP A 75 25.29 2.71 1.88
N TYR A 76 25.72 2.67 3.14
CA TYR A 76 25.97 1.41 3.84
C TYR A 76 24.68 0.62 4.06
N LEU A 77 23.60 1.30 4.45
CA LEU A 77 22.29 0.67 4.60
C LEU A 77 21.76 0.11 3.27
N PHE A 78 21.89 0.88 2.18
CA PHE A 78 21.59 0.44 0.82
C PHE A 78 22.36 -0.84 0.49
N PHE A 79 23.67 -0.87 0.74
CA PHE A 79 24.52 -2.03 0.52
C PHE A 79 24.07 -3.26 1.34
N CYS A 80 23.71 -3.07 2.61
CA CYS A 80 23.19 -4.15 3.45
C CYS A 80 21.91 -4.78 2.87
N PHE A 81 20.96 -3.96 2.41
CA PHE A 81 19.73 -4.47 1.78
C PHE A 81 20.03 -5.20 0.46
N LYS A 82 20.88 -4.61 -0.40
CA LYS A 82 21.34 -5.24 -1.64
C LYS A 82 21.95 -6.62 -1.39
N ASN A 83 22.81 -6.76 -0.39
CA ASN A 83 23.44 -8.05 -0.04
C ASN A 83 22.45 -9.11 0.46
N LYS A 84 21.28 -8.70 0.94
CA LYS A 84 20.20 -9.61 1.32
C LYS A 84 19.22 -9.89 0.18
N GLY A 85 19.47 -9.36 -1.02
CA GLY A 85 18.55 -9.48 -2.15
C GLY A 85 17.26 -8.69 -1.96
N ILE A 86 17.29 -7.64 -1.14
CA ILE A 86 16.16 -6.76 -0.88
C ILE A 86 16.27 -5.57 -1.83
N TYR A 87 15.28 -5.41 -2.69
CA TYR A 87 15.20 -4.31 -3.66
C TYR A 87 14.77 -3.01 -3.00
N ILE A 88 15.24 -1.89 -3.55
CA ILE A 88 15.09 -0.57 -2.97
C ILE A 88 14.26 0.28 -3.91
N THR A 89 13.26 0.96 -3.35
CA THR A 89 12.55 2.06 -4.01
C THR A 89 12.57 3.30 -3.12
N THR A 90 12.33 4.48 -3.69
CA THR A 90 12.40 5.73 -2.95
C THR A 90 11.61 6.84 -3.67
N ASP A 91 11.71 8.05 -3.16
CA ASP A 91 11.19 9.27 -3.76
C ASP A 91 12.34 10.27 -3.89
N ILE A 92 12.49 10.92 -5.04
CA ILE A 92 13.52 11.97 -5.17
C ILE A 92 13.17 13.18 -4.31
N TYR A 93 11.88 13.46 -4.11
CA TYR A 93 11.43 14.54 -3.24
C TYR A 93 10.26 14.13 -2.35
N VAL A 94 10.41 14.40 -1.04
CA VAL A 94 9.35 14.16 -0.05
C VAL A 94 9.09 15.41 0.79
N SER A 95 10.12 15.91 1.47
CA SER A 95 9.98 16.83 2.60
C SER A 95 11.18 17.74 2.87
N ARG A 96 12.28 17.66 2.10
CA ARG A 96 13.45 18.52 2.35
C ARG A 96 13.07 20.00 2.37
N GLU A 97 13.54 20.72 3.39
CA GLU A 97 13.28 22.15 3.48
C GLU A 97 14.11 22.94 2.48
N LEU A 98 13.47 23.93 1.86
CA LEU A 98 14.11 24.85 0.91
C LEU A 98 14.83 25.99 1.64
N LYS A 99 15.89 26.49 1.02
CA LYS A 99 16.53 27.75 1.40
C LYS A 99 15.88 28.92 0.64
N LYS A 100 15.95 30.12 1.23
CA LYS A 100 15.38 31.33 0.62
C LYS A 100 15.98 31.57 -0.76
N ASN A 101 15.16 32.04 -1.69
CA ASN A 101 15.53 32.40 -3.06
C ASN A 101 16.02 31.24 -3.96
N GLU A 102 15.93 29.98 -3.52
CA GLU A 102 16.24 28.84 -4.41
C GLU A 102 15.22 28.67 -5.53
N ILE A 103 14.01 29.19 -5.32
CA ILE A 103 12.96 29.26 -6.34
C ILE A 103 12.84 30.74 -6.71
N SER A 104 13.49 31.16 -7.78
CA SER A 104 13.59 32.58 -8.15
C SER A 104 12.23 33.24 -8.36
N GLU A 105 11.28 32.52 -8.94
CA GLU A 105 9.92 32.96 -9.20
C GLU A 105 9.04 32.94 -7.93
N PHE A 106 9.48 32.27 -6.86
CA PHE A 106 8.77 32.17 -5.59
C PHE A 106 9.75 32.16 -4.39
N PRO A 107 10.39 33.30 -4.07
CA PRO A 107 11.55 33.34 -3.17
C PRO A 107 11.28 32.87 -1.73
N GLU A 108 10.01 32.89 -1.29
CA GLU A 108 9.54 32.44 0.02
C GLU A 108 9.12 30.96 0.07
N ALA A 109 9.35 30.18 -0.98
CA ALA A 109 8.96 28.77 -1.04
C ALA A 109 9.55 27.98 0.15
N SER A 110 8.70 27.16 0.78
CA SER A 110 9.08 26.16 1.78
C SER A 110 9.13 24.76 1.17
N GLY A 111 9.63 23.77 1.94
CA GLY A 111 9.60 22.37 1.49
C GLY A 111 8.19 21.87 1.14
N THR A 112 7.16 22.34 1.86
CA THR A 112 5.77 21.93 1.57
C THR A 112 5.23 22.49 0.24
N ASP A 113 5.88 23.51 -0.33
CA ASP A 113 5.44 24.17 -1.56
C ASP A 113 5.98 23.50 -2.82
N LEU A 114 7.17 22.89 -2.75
CA LEU A 114 7.88 22.44 -3.94
C LEU A 114 7.05 21.47 -4.79
N LYS A 115 6.23 20.62 -4.16
CA LYS A 115 5.34 19.68 -4.88
C LYS A 115 4.34 20.40 -5.80
N ALA A 116 3.84 21.55 -5.37
CA ALA A 116 2.96 22.37 -6.20
C ALA A 116 3.74 23.25 -7.19
N LEU A 117 5.02 23.52 -6.95
CA LEU A 117 5.82 24.41 -7.78
C LEU A 117 6.56 23.69 -8.92
N VAL A 118 7.01 22.44 -8.71
CA VAL A 118 7.71 21.63 -9.73
C VAL A 118 6.94 21.54 -11.04
N PRO A 119 5.62 21.25 -11.04
CA PRO A 119 4.87 21.18 -12.30
C PRO A 119 4.88 22.49 -13.10
N ILE A 120 4.97 23.65 -12.43
CA ILE A 120 4.64 24.94 -13.04
C ILE A 120 5.82 25.92 -13.16
N LEU A 121 6.89 25.77 -12.37
CA LEU A 121 8.04 26.68 -12.35
C LEU A 121 9.35 26.01 -12.82
N PRO A 122 10.06 26.60 -13.80
CA PRO A 122 11.39 26.16 -14.20
C PRO A 122 12.41 26.09 -13.05
N SER A 123 12.48 27.09 -12.17
CA SER A 123 13.45 27.07 -11.06
C SER A 123 13.18 25.95 -10.05
N ALA A 124 11.93 25.55 -9.87
CA ALA A 124 11.57 24.42 -9.01
C ALA A 124 11.99 23.08 -9.61
N ARG A 125 11.85 22.92 -10.93
CA ARG A 125 12.40 21.76 -11.64
C ARG A 125 13.92 21.74 -11.58
N GLU A 126 14.57 22.89 -11.72
CA GLU A 126 16.04 22.96 -11.62
C GLU A 126 16.54 22.58 -10.22
N ASN A 127 15.90 23.08 -9.16
CA ASN A 127 16.22 22.66 -7.79
C ASN A 127 16.05 21.14 -7.60
N TRP A 128 14.97 20.55 -8.15
CA TRP A 128 14.77 19.11 -8.13
C TRP A 128 15.86 18.36 -8.90
N LYS A 129 16.21 18.82 -10.11
CA LYS A 129 17.25 18.22 -10.98
C LYS A 129 18.62 18.21 -10.32
N ILE A 130 19.01 19.30 -9.66
CA ILE A 130 20.30 19.39 -8.97
C ILE A 130 20.36 18.35 -7.83
N PHE A 131 19.33 18.24 -7.00
CA PHE A 131 19.28 17.23 -5.94
C PHE A 131 19.30 15.80 -6.53
N ALA A 132 18.52 15.55 -7.57
CA ALA A 132 18.46 14.28 -8.26
C ALA A 132 19.82 13.87 -8.85
N ALA A 133 20.53 14.79 -9.51
CA ALA A 133 21.87 14.53 -10.04
C ALA A 133 22.87 14.20 -8.92
N ASN A 134 22.87 14.98 -7.84
CA ASN A 134 23.75 14.74 -6.70
C ASN A 134 23.51 13.35 -6.08
N LEU A 135 22.26 12.91 -5.97
CA LEU A 135 21.88 11.62 -5.37
C LEU A 135 22.02 10.43 -6.33
N LEU A 136 21.78 10.60 -7.62
CA LEU A 136 21.79 9.48 -8.56
C LEU A 136 23.18 9.19 -9.10
N THR A 137 24.07 10.20 -9.16
CA THR A 137 25.39 10.09 -9.79
C THR A 137 26.55 9.96 -8.80
N HIS A 138 26.31 10.11 -7.48
CA HIS A 138 27.36 9.81 -6.52
C HIS A 138 27.70 8.32 -6.55
N LYS A 139 28.97 7.98 -6.35
CA LYS A 139 29.41 6.60 -6.25
C LYS A 139 29.23 6.11 -4.83
N ASN A 140 28.39 5.09 -4.63
CA ASN A 140 28.28 4.41 -3.34
C ASN A 140 29.59 3.60 -3.12
N PRO A 141 30.38 3.90 -2.07
CA PRO A 141 31.68 3.26 -1.86
C PRO A 141 31.59 1.78 -1.50
N TYR A 142 30.42 1.31 -1.05
CA TYR A 142 30.19 -0.07 -0.61
C TYR A 142 29.69 -0.97 -1.74
N THR A 143 28.93 -0.43 -2.71
CA THR A 143 28.51 -1.19 -3.90
C THR A 143 29.45 -1.01 -5.09
N GLY A 144 30.22 0.09 -5.11
CA GLY A 144 31.10 0.45 -6.21
C GLY A 144 30.37 1.01 -7.44
N MET A 145 29.05 1.21 -7.35
CA MET A 145 28.17 1.71 -8.41
C MET A 145 27.62 3.08 -8.02
N THR A 146 27.21 3.88 -9.01
CA THR A 146 26.29 4.98 -8.72
C THR A 146 24.89 4.47 -8.43
N TRP A 147 24.05 5.26 -7.77
CA TRP A 147 22.63 4.86 -7.57
C TRP A 147 21.89 4.71 -8.91
N ALA A 148 22.25 5.51 -9.93
CA ALA A 148 21.70 5.40 -11.28
C ALA A 148 22.00 4.05 -11.97
N GLU A 149 23.17 3.47 -11.68
CA GLU A 149 23.62 2.20 -12.26
C GLU A 149 23.18 0.97 -11.44
N ASP A 150 22.92 1.14 -10.13
CA ASP A 150 22.72 0.03 -9.21
C ASP A 150 21.32 -0.62 -9.37
N PRO A 151 21.22 -1.89 -9.85
CA PRO A 151 19.93 -2.55 -10.08
C PRO A 151 19.15 -2.84 -8.79
N ALA A 152 19.77 -2.68 -7.62
CA ALA A 152 19.04 -2.74 -6.35
C ALA A 152 18.05 -1.57 -6.23
N LEU A 153 18.36 -0.39 -6.79
CA LEU A 153 17.40 0.70 -6.96
C LEU A 153 16.54 0.45 -8.21
N PHE A 154 15.55 -0.43 -8.09
CA PHE A 154 14.76 -0.85 -9.25
C PHE A 154 13.74 0.20 -9.69
N SER A 155 13.29 1.07 -8.79
CA SER A 155 12.32 2.12 -9.09
C SER A 155 12.38 3.31 -8.13
N PHE A 156 11.80 4.43 -8.53
CA PHE A 156 11.48 5.54 -7.61
C PHE A 156 10.36 6.42 -8.14
N ALA A 157 9.69 7.13 -7.23
CA ALA A 157 8.79 8.22 -7.57
C ALA A 157 9.56 9.54 -7.67
N PHE A 158 9.18 10.44 -8.58
CA PHE A 158 9.82 11.77 -8.62
C PHE A 158 9.46 12.59 -7.39
N LEU A 159 8.16 12.65 -7.07
CA LEU A 159 7.63 13.39 -5.95
C LEU A 159 6.63 12.51 -5.21
N ASN A 160 6.78 12.43 -3.88
CA ASN A 160 5.81 11.72 -3.05
C ASN A 160 4.43 12.42 -3.06
N GLU A 161 3.36 11.67 -3.25
CA GLU A 161 1.96 12.12 -3.24
C GLU A 161 1.69 13.35 -4.13
N ASN A 162 2.28 13.36 -5.32
CA ASN A 162 2.23 14.49 -6.26
C ASN A 162 0.88 14.61 -7.00
N THR A 163 -0.22 14.69 -6.26
CA THR A 163 -1.54 14.88 -6.87
C THR A 163 -1.75 16.37 -7.17
N ILE A 164 -1.42 16.80 -8.39
CA ILE A 164 -1.52 18.21 -8.81
C ILE A 164 -2.90 18.81 -8.55
N TYR A 165 -3.96 18.03 -8.78
CA TYR A 165 -5.36 18.42 -8.54
C TYR A 165 -5.68 18.78 -7.09
N SER A 166 -4.89 18.27 -6.14
CA SER A 166 -4.99 18.61 -4.72
C SER A 166 -3.95 19.64 -4.28
N ALA A 167 -2.85 19.83 -5.03
CA ALA A 167 -1.72 20.67 -4.63
C ALA A 167 -1.85 22.12 -5.11
N TRP A 168 -2.38 22.35 -6.32
CA TRP A 168 -2.34 23.64 -7.02
C TRP A 168 -3.00 24.81 -6.25
N SER A 169 -4.03 24.51 -5.44
CA SER A 169 -4.85 25.52 -4.75
C SER A 169 -4.66 25.55 -3.22
N LYS A 170 -3.73 24.77 -2.64
CA LYS A 170 -3.57 24.68 -1.18
C LYS A 170 -3.19 26.02 -0.53
N LYS A 171 -2.47 26.89 -1.25
CA LYS A 171 -2.07 28.22 -0.78
C LYS A 171 -2.50 29.26 -1.81
N SER A 172 -3.05 30.38 -1.35
CA SER A 172 -3.58 31.44 -2.23
C SER A 172 -2.56 32.01 -3.21
N LYS A 173 -1.30 32.21 -2.78
CA LYS A 173 -0.22 32.67 -3.66
C LYS A 173 0.14 31.67 -4.77
N ILE A 174 0.12 30.37 -4.45
CA ILE A 174 0.35 29.32 -5.45
C ILE A 174 -0.84 29.23 -6.39
N ALA A 175 -2.07 29.30 -5.87
CA ALA A 175 -3.28 29.33 -6.69
C ALA A 175 -3.26 30.51 -7.69
N ALA A 176 -2.82 31.69 -7.26
CA ALA A 176 -2.65 32.85 -8.14
C ALA A 176 -1.67 32.60 -9.29
N LEU A 177 -0.53 31.96 -9.01
CA LEU A 177 0.43 31.55 -10.05
C LEU A 177 -0.19 30.57 -11.05
N TYR A 178 -0.90 29.54 -10.57
CA TYR A 178 -1.61 28.60 -11.45
C TYR A 178 -2.66 29.29 -12.30
N ASN A 179 -3.43 30.23 -11.74
CA ASN A 179 -4.43 30.99 -12.46
C ASN A 179 -3.81 31.87 -13.56
N GLU A 180 -2.68 32.53 -13.28
CA GLU A 180 -1.94 33.30 -14.29
C GLU A 180 -1.50 32.41 -15.46
N LYS A 181 -0.89 31.26 -15.14
CA LYS A 181 -0.43 30.31 -16.16
C LYS A 181 -1.58 29.67 -16.94
N PHE A 182 -2.72 29.43 -16.29
CA PHE A 182 -3.93 28.96 -16.94
C PHE A 182 -4.48 29.99 -17.95
N LEU A 183 -4.47 31.29 -17.61
CA LEU A 183 -4.86 32.35 -18.55
C LEU A 183 -3.92 32.41 -19.76
N LEU A 184 -2.61 32.28 -19.55
CA LEU A 184 -1.62 32.20 -20.64
C LEU A 184 -1.83 30.96 -21.51
N TRP A 185 -2.16 29.82 -20.90
CA TRP A 185 -2.50 28.59 -21.62
C TRP A 185 -3.75 28.78 -22.49
N LYS A 186 -4.80 29.43 -21.97
CA LYS A 186 -6.01 29.77 -22.75
C LYS A 186 -5.68 30.67 -23.94
N GLN A 187 -4.86 31.71 -23.72
CA GLN A 187 -4.40 32.60 -24.78
C GLN A 187 -3.64 31.84 -25.87
N LYS A 188 -2.68 30.98 -25.50
CA LYS A 188 -1.90 30.17 -26.44
C LYS A 188 -2.77 29.23 -27.27
N LYS A 189 -3.88 28.73 -26.71
CA LYS A 189 -4.84 27.87 -27.41
C LYS A 189 -5.96 28.63 -28.14
N ASN A 190 -5.92 29.96 -28.17
CA ASN A 190 -6.98 30.82 -28.73
C ASN A 190 -8.37 30.54 -28.13
N ILE A 191 -8.43 30.18 -26.85
CA ILE A 191 -9.66 29.88 -26.12
C ILE A 191 -10.20 31.18 -25.51
N LYS A 192 -11.49 31.47 -25.71
CA LYS A 192 -12.16 32.63 -25.07
C LYS A 192 -12.24 32.43 -23.56
N ILE A 193 -12.05 33.51 -22.80
CA ILE A 193 -12.17 33.49 -21.34
C ILE A 193 -13.66 33.50 -20.98
N PHE A 194 -14.14 32.44 -20.32
CA PHE A 194 -15.48 32.36 -19.75
C PHE A 194 -15.39 32.32 -18.21
N ASP A 195 -16.50 32.58 -17.51
CA ASP A 195 -16.62 32.35 -16.06
C ASP A 195 -17.75 31.33 -15.84
N THR A 196 -17.47 30.06 -16.15
CA THR A 196 -18.46 28.98 -16.27
C THR A 196 -17.90 27.62 -15.86
N GLU A 197 -18.74 26.59 -15.78
CA GLU A 197 -18.31 25.18 -15.59
C GLU A 197 -17.30 24.70 -16.66
N GLU A 198 -17.27 25.35 -17.82
CA GLU A 198 -16.30 25.07 -18.88
C GLU A 198 -14.89 25.46 -18.46
N ASP A 199 -14.74 26.55 -17.71
CA ASP A 199 -13.47 27.02 -17.18
C ASP A 199 -12.90 26.02 -16.14
N THR A 200 -13.75 25.37 -15.35
CA THR A 200 -13.32 24.28 -14.43
C THR A 200 -12.77 23.07 -15.19
N ARG A 201 -13.42 22.64 -16.28
CA ARG A 201 -12.92 21.52 -17.10
C ARG A 201 -11.61 21.85 -17.80
N MET A 202 -11.52 23.06 -18.36
CA MET A 202 -10.29 23.57 -18.97
C MET A 202 -9.16 23.68 -17.95
N LEU A 203 -9.45 24.07 -16.70
CA LEU A 203 -8.47 24.06 -15.62
C LEU A 203 -7.95 22.65 -15.34
N LEU A 204 -8.82 21.64 -15.27
CA LEU A 204 -8.39 20.24 -15.09
C LEU A 204 -7.52 19.75 -16.26
N GLN A 205 -7.85 20.16 -17.50
CA GLN A 205 -7.02 19.88 -18.67
C GLN A 205 -5.64 20.54 -18.54
N PHE A 206 -5.59 21.83 -18.21
CA PHE A 206 -4.35 22.56 -17.98
C PHE A 206 -3.48 21.92 -16.90
N LEU A 207 -4.06 21.54 -15.76
CA LEU A 207 -3.33 20.85 -14.68
C LEU A 207 -2.77 19.50 -15.15
N THR A 208 -3.55 18.75 -15.93
CA THR A 208 -3.12 17.46 -16.48
C THR A 208 -1.95 17.62 -17.46
N GLU A 209 -2.08 18.53 -18.43
CA GLU A 209 -1.04 18.84 -19.42
C GLU A 209 0.23 19.34 -18.73
N THR A 210 0.10 20.28 -17.77
CA THR A 210 1.21 20.83 -16.99
C THR A 210 1.98 19.75 -16.23
N HIS A 211 1.26 18.81 -15.59
CA HIS A 211 1.92 17.71 -14.89
C HIS A 211 2.68 16.81 -15.88
N ILE A 212 2.02 16.39 -16.97
CA ILE A 212 2.64 15.52 -17.98
C ILE A 212 3.89 16.16 -18.59
N GLU A 213 3.83 17.43 -18.97
CA GLU A 213 4.98 18.18 -19.50
C GLU A 213 6.14 18.21 -18.51
N SER A 214 5.87 18.50 -17.23
CA SER A 214 6.89 18.47 -16.18
C SER A 214 7.47 17.07 -15.98
N PHE A 215 6.64 16.03 -15.96
CA PHE A 215 7.09 14.66 -15.79
C PHE A 215 8.00 14.22 -16.94
N GLU A 216 7.63 14.49 -18.20
CA GLU A 216 8.46 14.14 -19.36
C GLU A 216 9.79 14.91 -19.37
N GLU A 217 9.81 16.18 -18.95
CA GLU A 217 11.05 16.95 -18.79
C GLU A 217 11.99 16.30 -17.76
N LEU A 218 11.47 15.96 -16.58
CA LEU A 218 12.24 15.32 -15.51
C LEU A 218 12.66 13.89 -15.88
N LYS A 219 11.81 13.15 -16.59
CA LYS A 219 12.12 11.82 -17.14
C LYS A 219 13.27 11.89 -18.13
N HIS A 220 13.24 12.82 -19.08
CA HIS A 220 14.35 13.01 -20.00
C HIS A 220 15.66 13.31 -19.26
N PHE A 221 15.62 14.19 -18.25
CA PHE A 221 16.77 14.49 -17.42
C PHE A 221 17.29 13.26 -16.66
N VAL A 222 16.43 12.50 -15.99
CA VAL A 222 16.85 11.28 -15.27
C VAL A 222 17.48 10.25 -16.21
N ARG A 223 16.93 10.09 -17.41
CA ARG A 223 17.51 9.20 -18.43
C ARG A 223 18.85 9.70 -18.95
N SER A 224 19.06 11.03 -19.05
CA SER A 224 20.37 11.59 -19.45
C SER A 224 21.47 11.40 -18.40
N LEU A 225 21.11 11.14 -17.13
CA LEU A 225 22.04 10.70 -16.08
C LEU A 225 22.44 9.22 -16.19
N GLY A 226 21.91 8.47 -17.17
CA GLY A 226 22.17 7.04 -17.33
C GLY A 226 21.34 6.13 -16.42
N CYS A 227 20.33 6.66 -15.73
CA CYS A 227 19.51 5.89 -14.82
C CYS A 227 18.44 5.08 -15.56
N ASN A 228 18.41 3.76 -15.32
CA ASN A 228 17.46 2.82 -15.95
C ASN A 228 16.34 2.34 -15.01
N SER A 229 16.26 2.85 -13.78
CA SER A 229 15.19 2.51 -12.83
C SER A 229 13.81 2.87 -13.38
N LEU A 230 12.79 2.10 -12.98
CA LEU A 230 11.39 2.37 -13.34
C LEU A 230 10.90 3.63 -12.63
N LEU A 231 10.21 4.51 -13.35
CA LEU A 231 9.81 5.82 -12.87
C LEU A 231 8.31 5.88 -12.62
N SER A 232 7.94 6.38 -11.44
CA SER A 232 6.55 6.66 -11.05
C SER A 232 6.39 8.08 -10.52
N ASP A 233 5.14 8.46 -10.27
CA ASP A 233 4.69 9.75 -9.76
C ASP A 233 3.21 9.60 -9.35
N ALA A 234 2.56 10.69 -8.92
CA ALA A 234 1.11 10.76 -8.70
C ALA A 234 0.52 9.58 -7.91
N ASN A 235 1.21 9.16 -6.84
CA ASN A 235 0.92 7.96 -6.05
C ASN A 235 -0.06 8.17 -4.89
N TRP A 236 -0.94 9.19 -4.99
CA TRP A 236 -2.01 9.43 -4.02
C TRP A 236 -3.31 9.81 -4.71
N LYS A 237 -4.44 9.60 -4.03
CA LYS A 237 -5.83 9.83 -4.51
C LYS A 237 -6.34 8.87 -5.58
N ASP A 238 -7.66 8.84 -5.67
CA ASP A 238 -8.53 7.95 -6.44
C ASP A 238 -9.53 8.75 -7.30
N ILE A 239 -9.03 9.71 -8.09
CA ILE A 239 -9.81 10.42 -9.11
C ILE A 239 -9.47 9.92 -10.51
N VAL A 240 -10.45 9.89 -11.41
CA VAL A 240 -10.30 9.29 -12.75
C VAL A 240 -9.32 10.08 -13.61
N TYR A 241 -9.26 11.41 -13.46
CA TYR A 241 -8.32 12.28 -14.19
C TYR A 241 -6.86 11.88 -14.00
N GLN A 242 -6.49 11.31 -12.86
CA GLN A 242 -5.12 10.82 -12.64
C GLN A 242 -4.74 9.68 -13.58
N ALA A 243 -5.70 8.99 -14.21
CA ALA A 243 -5.41 7.97 -15.21
C ALA A 243 -4.61 8.54 -16.39
N LEU A 244 -4.87 9.79 -16.80
CA LEU A 244 -4.15 10.46 -17.89
C LEU A 244 -2.67 10.68 -17.57
N ILE A 245 -2.36 11.04 -16.32
CA ILE A 245 -0.98 11.18 -15.82
C ILE A 245 -0.34 9.80 -15.66
N ARG A 246 -1.04 8.88 -14.98
CA ARG A 246 -0.55 7.53 -14.65
C ARG A 246 -0.29 6.67 -15.90
N GLU A 247 -0.94 6.97 -17.01
CA GLU A 247 -0.66 6.34 -18.31
C GLU A 247 0.76 6.65 -18.83
N LYS A 248 1.38 7.78 -18.43
CA LYS A 248 2.73 8.17 -18.86
C LYS A 248 3.86 7.57 -18.02
N LEU A 249 3.53 7.07 -16.83
CA LEU A 249 4.48 6.48 -15.88
C LEU A 249 4.92 5.08 -16.32
N ASP A 250 6.08 4.59 -15.85
CA ASP A 250 6.52 3.22 -16.15
C ASP A 250 5.68 2.19 -15.37
N TYR A 251 5.22 2.56 -14.18
CA TYR A 251 4.26 1.79 -13.37
C TYR A 251 3.36 2.74 -12.56
N VAL A 252 2.25 2.21 -12.05
CA VAL A 252 1.32 2.96 -11.22
C VAL A 252 1.51 2.57 -9.76
N ASP A 253 1.58 3.56 -8.89
CA ASP A 253 1.61 3.38 -7.44
C ASP A 253 0.43 4.13 -6.78
N ASN A 254 0.00 3.71 -5.59
CA ASN A 254 -1.01 4.43 -4.81
C ASN A 254 -0.90 4.17 -3.31
N HIS A 255 -1.46 5.05 -2.49
CA HIS A 255 -1.40 4.96 -1.02
C HIS A 255 -2.80 4.92 -0.40
N ALA A 256 -3.00 4.10 0.64
CA ALA A 256 -4.27 4.05 1.36
C ALA A 256 -4.14 3.56 2.81
N TYR A 257 -4.93 4.14 3.71
CA TYR A 257 -4.83 3.89 5.15
C TYR A 257 -6.20 3.56 5.75
N TRP A 258 -6.22 2.59 6.68
CA TRP A 258 -7.35 2.36 7.56
C TRP A 258 -7.11 3.05 8.90
N ASP A 259 -8.13 3.76 9.37
CA ASP A 259 -8.13 4.44 10.66
C ASP A 259 -7.01 5.49 10.80
N TYR A 260 -6.79 6.28 9.74
CA TYR A 260 -5.88 7.42 9.74
C TYR A 260 -6.20 8.38 10.90
N PRO A 261 -5.20 8.83 11.70
CA PRO A 261 -5.46 9.66 12.87
C PRO A 261 -6.08 11.00 12.47
N ARG A 262 -7.14 11.39 13.19
CA ARG A 262 -7.68 12.75 13.15
C ARG A 262 -7.03 13.57 14.25
N PHE A 263 -6.34 14.64 13.90
CA PHE A 263 -5.73 15.54 14.88
C PHE A 263 -6.82 16.43 15.48
N ILE A 264 -7.11 16.27 16.78
CA ILE A 264 -8.22 16.97 17.45
C ILE A 264 -7.85 18.43 17.73
N GLU A 265 -6.64 18.66 18.24
CA GLU A 265 -6.17 20.00 18.62
C GLU A 265 -5.04 20.48 17.72
N GLN A 266 -3.89 19.80 17.76
CA GLN A 266 -2.70 20.18 17.00
C GLN A 266 -2.28 19.04 16.08
N SER A 267 -1.85 19.40 14.86
CA SER A 267 -1.35 18.42 13.89
C SER A 267 -0.20 17.63 14.48
N TYR A 268 -0.27 16.30 14.37
CA TYR A 268 0.73 15.36 14.87
C TYR A 268 1.00 15.44 16.39
N GLN A 269 0.03 15.90 17.19
CA GLN A 269 0.06 15.81 18.65
C GLN A 269 -1.24 15.24 19.24
N ILE A 270 -1.10 14.42 20.29
CA ILE A 270 -2.25 13.91 21.05
C ILE A 270 -3.02 15.08 21.68
N PRO A 271 -4.36 14.98 21.81
CA PRO A 271 -5.16 13.78 21.58
C PRO A 271 -5.46 13.46 20.11
N TYR A 272 -5.43 12.16 19.76
CA TYR A 272 -5.75 11.66 18.41
C TYR A 272 -7.12 11.01 18.35
N GLY A 273 -7.89 11.36 17.33
CA GLY A 273 -9.14 10.71 16.99
C GLY A 273 -8.94 9.49 16.09
N HIS A 274 -9.54 8.37 16.47
CA HIS A 274 -9.58 7.11 15.72
C HIS A 274 -11.03 6.65 15.50
N LEU A 275 -11.21 5.67 14.63
CA LEU A 275 -12.47 4.94 14.44
C LEU A 275 -12.53 3.73 15.36
N ASN A 276 -11.40 3.06 15.59
CA ASN A 276 -11.28 1.79 16.32
C ASN A 276 -12.34 0.76 15.88
N LYS A 277 -12.46 0.58 14.56
CA LYS A 277 -13.38 -0.35 13.91
C LYS A 277 -12.63 -1.30 12.99
N SER A 278 -13.22 -2.47 12.77
CA SER A 278 -12.75 -3.41 11.75
C SER A 278 -13.02 -2.91 10.34
N VAL A 279 -12.09 -3.22 9.43
CA VAL A 279 -12.25 -2.90 8.01
C VAL A 279 -13.36 -3.71 7.35
N LEU A 280 -13.74 -4.85 7.95
CA LEU A 280 -14.81 -5.70 7.45
C LEU A 280 -16.15 -4.96 7.42
N SER A 281 -16.38 -4.08 8.40
CA SER A 281 -17.56 -3.21 8.46
C SER A 281 -17.71 -2.26 7.27
N LYS A 282 -16.64 -2.08 6.49
CA LYS A 282 -16.59 -1.27 5.26
C LYS A 282 -16.13 -2.07 4.05
N LEU A 283 -16.36 -3.39 4.06
CA LEU A 283 -16.06 -4.29 2.95
C LEU A 283 -14.65 -4.10 2.38
N ALA A 284 -13.63 -4.27 3.25
CA ALA A 284 -12.23 -4.17 2.87
C ALA A 284 -11.88 -2.85 2.15
N MET A 285 -12.33 -1.72 2.74
CA MET A 285 -12.24 -0.39 2.11
C MET A 285 -10.85 -0.01 1.59
N VAL A 286 -9.76 -0.37 2.29
CA VAL A 286 -8.39 0.05 1.91
C VAL A 286 -7.95 -0.49 0.55
N PRO A 287 -7.91 -1.81 0.29
CA PRO A 287 -7.64 -2.28 -1.06
C PRO A 287 -8.76 -1.85 -2.02
N ARG A 288 -10.04 -1.88 -1.59
CA ARG A 288 -11.18 -1.53 -2.45
C ARG A 288 -11.04 -0.14 -3.09
N SER A 289 -10.72 0.90 -2.31
CA SER A 289 -10.60 2.27 -2.83
C SER A 289 -9.41 2.47 -3.77
N THR A 290 -8.40 1.60 -3.74
CA THR A 290 -7.21 1.71 -4.61
C THR A 290 -7.35 0.90 -5.90
N MET A 291 -8.19 -0.14 -5.93
CA MET A 291 -8.40 -1.00 -7.09
C MET A 291 -8.76 -0.26 -8.40
N PRO A 292 -9.70 0.72 -8.40
CA PRO A 292 -10.07 1.43 -9.64
C PRO A 292 -8.91 2.19 -10.27
N THR A 293 -7.90 2.51 -9.47
CA THR A 293 -6.85 3.44 -9.81
C THR A 293 -5.69 2.83 -10.62
N ARG A 294 -5.70 1.51 -10.76
CA ARG A 294 -4.80 0.74 -11.63
C ARG A 294 -4.99 1.11 -13.09
N ILE A 295 -3.92 1.07 -13.88
CA ILE A 295 -4.00 1.14 -15.34
C ILE A 295 -3.70 -0.26 -15.89
N PHE A 296 -4.66 -0.87 -16.59
CA PHE A 296 -4.43 -2.15 -17.25
C PHE A 296 -3.27 -2.03 -18.26
N GLY A 297 -2.42 -3.07 -18.31
CA GLY A 297 -1.20 -3.06 -19.12
C GLY A 297 0.03 -2.52 -18.38
N LYS A 298 -0.12 -1.85 -17.23
CA LYS A 298 0.99 -1.41 -16.39
C LYS A 298 1.10 -2.22 -15.10
N PRO A 299 2.32 -2.35 -14.53
CA PRO A 299 2.46 -2.84 -13.17
C PRO A 299 1.75 -1.90 -12.17
N PHE A 300 1.23 -2.47 -11.09
CA PHE A 300 0.54 -1.71 -10.04
C PHE A 300 1.08 -2.04 -8.65
N THR A 301 1.47 -1.01 -7.90
CA THR A 301 1.96 -1.14 -6.54
C THR A 301 1.12 -0.32 -5.56
N VAL A 302 1.18 -0.71 -4.29
CA VAL A 302 0.77 0.14 -3.17
C VAL A 302 1.96 0.24 -2.23
N THR A 303 2.78 1.27 -2.41
CA THR A 303 3.98 1.46 -1.59
C THR A 303 3.73 2.13 -0.23
N GLU A 304 2.47 2.48 0.06
CA GLU A 304 2.02 2.80 1.41
C GLU A 304 0.62 2.25 1.68
N PHE A 305 0.55 1.28 2.58
CA PHE A 305 -0.68 0.98 3.29
C PHE A 305 -0.45 0.83 4.77
N ASN A 306 -1.45 1.14 5.61
CA ASN A 306 -1.43 0.71 7.00
C ASN A 306 -2.81 0.68 7.64
N TYR A 307 -2.92 -0.09 8.71
CA TYR A 307 -4.08 -0.16 9.60
C TYR A 307 -3.56 0.25 10.98
N LEU A 308 -3.86 1.46 11.38
CA LEU A 308 -3.01 2.15 12.35
C LEU A 308 -3.28 1.75 13.79
N TYR A 309 -2.20 1.64 14.56
CA TYR A 309 -2.27 1.61 16.02
C TYR A 309 -2.86 2.94 16.53
N PRO A 310 -3.80 2.93 17.51
CA PRO A 310 -4.13 1.86 18.44
C PRO A 310 -5.36 1.01 18.06
N ASN A 311 -5.79 0.99 16.79
CA ASN A 311 -6.94 0.19 16.36
C ASN A 311 -6.76 -1.30 16.74
N GLY A 312 -7.73 -1.83 17.49
CA GLY A 312 -7.69 -3.20 18.02
C GLY A 312 -7.95 -4.31 16.99
N TYR A 313 -8.28 -3.94 15.75
CA TYR A 313 -8.58 -4.86 14.64
C TYR A 313 -7.45 -4.93 13.61
N ARG A 314 -6.30 -4.28 13.85
CA ARG A 314 -5.22 -4.16 12.86
C ARG A 314 -4.55 -5.48 12.44
N ALA A 315 -4.80 -6.58 13.16
CA ALA A 315 -4.43 -7.92 12.70
C ALA A 315 -5.01 -8.26 11.31
N GLU A 316 -6.13 -7.63 10.93
CA GLU A 316 -6.78 -7.74 9.61
C GLU A 316 -5.89 -7.23 8.45
N SER A 317 -4.89 -6.38 8.75
CA SER A 317 -4.18 -5.58 7.74
C SER A 317 -3.51 -6.37 6.62
N GLY A 318 -2.48 -7.15 6.94
CA GLY A 318 -1.72 -7.94 5.96
C GLY A 318 -2.57 -9.04 5.32
N VAL A 319 -3.56 -9.56 6.04
CA VAL A 319 -4.52 -10.54 5.51
C VAL A 319 -5.34 -9.93 4.38
N ILE A 320 -6.02 -8.81 4.64
CA ILE A 320 -6.92 -8.16 3.69
C ILE A 320 -6.15 -7.59 2.51
N MET A 321 -5.03 -6.91 2.77
CA MET A 321 -4.20 -6.36 1.69
C MET A 321 -3.58 -7.46 0.84
N GLY A 322 -2.99 -8.49 1.45
CA GLY A 322 -2.35 -9.59 0.74
C GLY A 322 -3.34 -10.39 -0.11
N ALA A 323 -4.51 -10.72 0.43
CA ALA A 323 -5.55 -11.48 -0.28
C ALA A 323 -6.06 -10.71 -1.51
N TYR A 324 -6.46 -9.45 -1.34
CA TYR A 324 -7.04 -8.68 -2.44
C TYR A 324 -6.02 -8.17 -3.44
N ALA A 325 -4.78 -7.86 -3.03
CA ALA A 325 -3.72 -7.54 -3.98
C ALA A 325 -3.38 -8.74 -4.88
N ALA A 326 -3.41 -9.96 -4.34
CA ALA A 326 -3.21 -11.18 -5.10
C ALA A 326 -4.37 -11.42 -6.07
N LEU A 327 -5.62 -11.31 -5.60
CA LEU A 327 -6.82 -11.42 -6.43
C LEU A 327 -6.79 -10.42 -7.60
N GLN A 328 -6.35 -9.18 -7.34
CA GLN A 328 -6.27 -8.13 -8.35
C GLN A 328 -5.06 -8.25 -9.28
N GLY A 329 -4.12 -9.14 -8.98
CA GLY A 329 -2.89 -9.30 -9.75
C GLY A 329 -1.94 -8.11 -9.62
N TRP A 330 -1.84 -7.47 -8.46
CA TRP A 330 -0.88 -6.40 -8.22
C TRP A 330 0.58 -6.91 -8.20
N ASP A 331 1.52 -5.97 -8.23
CA ASP A 331 2.96 -6.23 -8.37
C ASP A 331 3.77 -5.79 -7.14
N GLY A 332 3.22 -4.97 -6.23
CA GLY A 332 3.94 -4.54 -5.04
C GLY A 332 3.05 -4.09 -3.87
N LEU A 333 3.46 -4.44 -2.65
CA LEU A 333 2.81 -4.02 -1.40
C LEU A 333 3.86 -3.58 -0.37
N TYR A 334 3.70 -2.40 0.23
CA TYR A 334 4.59 -1.92 1.28
C TYR A 334 3.80 -1.31 2.43
N ARG A 335 4.04 -1.81 3.64
CA ARG A 335 3.45 -1.19 4.83
C ARG A 335 4.13 0.16 5.11
N TYR A 336 3.35 1.16 5.53
CA TYR A 336 3.87 2.44 6.03
C TYR A 336 3.59 2.59 7.54
N ALA A 337 4.56 2.38 8.44
CA ALA A 337 5.99 2.18 8.18
C ALA A 337 6.61 1.24 9.22
N TYR A 338 7.86 0.84 9.00
CA TYR A 338 8.60 0.01 9.93
C TYR A 338 9.10 0.86 11.10
N ALA A 339 9.76 1.98 10.80
CA ALA A 339 10.26 2.91 11.79
C ALA A 339 10.39 4.33 11.24
N HIS A 340 10.03 5.33 12.05
CA HIS A 340 10.31 6.75 11.81
C HIS A 340 11.60 7.23 12.52
N ASN A 341 12.13 6.45 13.47
CA ASN A 341 13.28 6.83 14.26
C ASN A 341 14.30 5.70 14.37
N SER A 342 15.59 6.05 14.32
CA SER A 342 16.70 5.11 14.58
C SER A 342 16.55 4.40 15.93
N LYS A 343 16.07 5.08 16.98
CA LYS A 343 15.81 4.48 18.30
C LYS A 343 14.75 3.37 18.27
N THR A 344 13.74 3.48 17.40
CA THR A 344 12.75 2.42 17.17
C THR A 344 13.40 1.18 16.53
N ILE A 345 14.57 1.32 15.89
CA ILE A 345 15.29 0.19 15.31
C ILE A 345 16.24 -0.42 16.34
N THR A 346 16.91 0.42 17.13
CA THR A 346 18.02 -0.01 17.99
C THR A 346 17.61 -0.41 19.41
N ASN A 347 16.45 0.03 19.90
CA ASN A 347 15.97 -0.32 21.24
C ASN A 347 15.05 -1.55 21.21
N ASN A 348 15.41 -2.63 21.90
CA ASN A 348 14.61 -3.86 21.96
C ASN A 348 13.38 -3.79 22.89
N ALA A 349 13.31 -2.80 23.80
CA ALA A 349 12.21 -2.61 24.75
C ALA A 349 11.56 -1.23 24.53
N TYR A 350 10.64 -1.18 23.55
CA TYR A 350 9.97 0.03 23.15
C TYR A 350 8.48 -0.22 22.94
N PHE A 351 7.68 0.82 23.13
CA PHE A 351 6.23 0.80 22.95
C PHE A 351 5.84 1.01 21.48
N ILE A 352 4.62 0.65 21.11
CA ILE A 352 4.08 0.86 19.76
C ILE A 352 3.65 2.31 19.62
N LYS A 353 4.03 2.99 18.52
CA LYS A 353 3.70 4.40 18.32
C LYS A 353 3.27 4.68 16.88
N GLY A 354 2.05 5.20 16.74
CA GLY A 354 1.52 5.70 15.47
C GLY A 354 1.61 4.67 14.34
N PHE A 355 2.45 4.99 13.35
CA PHE A 355 2.60 4.22 12.11
C PHE A 355 3.60 3.05 12.21
N ASP A 356 4.46 3.05 13.24
CA ASP A 356 5.63 2.16 13.30
C ASP A 356 5.26 0.71 13.62
N SER A 357 5.69 -0.23 12.76
CA SER A 357 5.49 -1.66 12.92
C SER A 357 6.67 -2.40 13.55
N ALA A 358 7.83 -1.76 13.76
CA ALA A 358 9.04 -2.41 14.27
C ALA A 358 8.88 -3.11 15.64
N HIS A 359 8.02 -2.55 16.50
CA HIS A 359 7.66 -3.07 17.82
C HIS A 359 6.22 -3.58 17.92
N ASP A 360 5.47 -3.59 16.81
CA ASP A 360 4.13 -4.13 16.80
C ASP A 360 4.15 -5.58 16.31
N PRO A 361 4.13 -6.58 17.21
CA PRO A 361 4.13 -7.97 16.82
C PRO A 361 2.89 -8.35 16.00
N ILE A 362 1.75 -7.64 16.17
CA ILE A 362 0.55 -7.90 15.38
C ILE A 362 0.75 -7.48 13.93
N ALA A 363 1.31 -6.30 13.68
CA ALA A 363 1.62 -5.85 12.32
C ALA A 363 2.62 -6.81 11.63
N SER A 364 3.70 -7.19 12.33
CA SER A 364 4.71 -8.11 11.79
C SER A 364 4.15 -9.50 11.47
N MET A 365 3.33 -10.08 12.36
CA MET A 365 2.68 -11.38 12.11
C MET A 365 1.62 -11.30 11.02
N SER A 366 0.87 -10.19 10.94
CA SER A 366 -0.09 -9.94 9.88
C SER A 366 0.60 -9.82 8.51
N ASP A 367 1.76 -9.16 8.44
CA ASP A 367 2.57 -9.08 7.22
C ASP A 367 3.09 -10.44 6.77
N LYS A 368 3.45 -11.34 7.70
CA LYS A 368 3.81 -12.72 7.34
C LYS A 368 2.67 -13.45 6.65
N ILE A 369 1.43 -13.25 7.09
CA ILE A 369 0.26 -13.81 6.40
C ILE A 369 0.10 -13.14 5.02
N GLY A 370 0.23 -11.81 4.93
CA GLY A 370 0.19 -11.08 3.67
C GLY A 370 1.24 -11.55 2.65
N ILE A 371 2.46 -11.82 3.09
CA ILE A 371 3.56 -12.38 2.28
C ILE A 371 3.19 -13.76 1.73
N LEU A 372 2.57 -14.64 2.53
CA LEU A 372 2.15 -15.95 2.06
C LEU A 372 1.04 -15.85 1.01
N LEU A 373 0.03 -15.01 1.28
CA LEU A 373 -1.11 -14.82 0.37
C LEU A 373 -0.68 -14.18 -0.96
N PHE A 374 0.15 -13.13 -0.90
CA PHE A 374 0.54 -12.33 -2.07
C PHE A 374 1.87 -12.75 -2.68
N LEU A 375 2.95 -12.72 -1.92
CA LEU A 375 4.31 -12.88 -2.46
C LEU A 375 4.62 -14.34 -2.80
N ARG A 376 4.22 -15.30 -1.96
CA ARG A 376 4.29 -16.74 -2.30
C ARG A 376 3.25 -17.14 -3.34
N GLY A 377 2.20 -16.33 -3.50
CA GLY A 377 1.16 -16.50 -4.51
C GLY A 377 0.15 -17.60 -4.17
N ASP A 378 -0.26 -17.70 -2.91
CA ASP A 378 -1.26 -18.69 -2.50
C ASP A 378 -2.67 -18.37 -3.04
N ILE A 379 -2.94 -17.10 -3.35
CA ILE A 379 -4.20 -16.66 -3.97
C ILE A 379 -3.98 -16.44 -5.47
N ASN A 380 -4.87 -17.02 -6.29
CA ASN A 380 -4.87 -16.79 -7.72
C ASN A 380 -5.52 -15.44 -8.04
N GLU A 381 -5.14 -14.87 -9.17
CA GLU A 381 -5.83 -13.70 -9.69
C GLU A 381 -7.27 -14.05 -10.07
N ALA A 382 -8.19 -13.08 -10.02
CA ALA A 382 -9.54 -13.29 -10.52
C ALA A 382 -9.53 -13.60 -12.03
N ASP A 383 -10.37 -14.54 -12.47
CA ASP A 383 -10.44 -14.97 -13.87
C ASP A 383 -11.01 -13.90 -14.80
N GLU A 384 -11.87 -13.04 -14.26
CA GLU A 384 -12.56 -12.01 -15.00
C GLU A 384 -12.09 -10.61 -14.63
N ALA A 385 -12.14 -9.71 -15.61
CA ALA A 385 -11.78 -8.32 -15.47
C ALA A 385 -12.88 -7.41 -16.04
N VAL A 386 -13.16 -6.30 -15.35
CA VAL A 386 -14.11 -5.26 -15.76
C VAL A 386 -13.41 -3.89 -15.73
N PRO A 387 -12.62 -3.53 -16.74
CA PRO A 387 -12.02 -2.20 -16.84
C PRO A 387 -13.04 -1.07 -17.03
N LEU A 388 -12.77 0.06 -16.38
CA LEU A 388 -13.33 1.37 -16.70
C LEU A 388 -12.58 1.96 -17.90
N VAL A 389 -13.29 2.26 -18.98
CA VAL A 389 -12.72 2.90 -20.18
C VAL A 389 -12.74 4.40 -20.02
N TYR A 390 -11.60 5.03 -20.30
CA TYR A 390 -11.48 6.48 -20.40
C TYR A 390 -10.84 6.90 -21.74
N SER A 391 -11.03 8.17 -22.10
CA SER A 391 -10.26 8.85 -23.13
C SER A 391 -10.05 10.29 -22.67
N GLU A 392 -9.01 10.94 -23.18
CA GLU A 392 -8.76 12.36 -22.91
C GLU A 392 -9.96 13.23 -23.31
N LYS A 393 -10.52 12.97 -24.50
CA LYS A 393 -11.71 13.65 -25.02
C LYS A 393 -12.92 13.50 -24.09
N PHE A 394 -13.16 12.30 -23.56
CA PHE A 394 -14.28 12.05 -22.65
C PHE A 394 -14.10 12.73 -21.31
N LEU A 395 -12.89 12.65 -20.74
CA LEU A 395 -12.62 13.23 -19.42
C LEU A 395 -12.68 14.76 -19.42
N PHE A 396 -12.42 15.44 -20.53
CA PHE A 396 -12.59 16.90 -20.61
C PHE A 396 -13.92 17.35 -21.22
N SER A 397 -14.83 16.41 -21.52
CA SER A 397 -16.17 16.74 -22.01
C SER A 397 -17.06 17.30 -20.91
N LYS A 398 -18.15 17.99 -21.30
CA LYS A 398 -19.16 18.51 -20.36
C LYS A 398 -19.88 17.44 -19.54
N ASP A 399 -19.82 16.18 -19.98
CA ASP A 399 -20.50 15.05 -19.36
C ASP A 399 -19.53 14.25 -18.44
N ALA A 400 -18.29 14.73 -18.24
CA ALA A 400 -17.27 14.03 -17.46
C ALA A 400 -17.50 14.10 -15.94
N GLU A 401 -17.32 12.96 -15.28
CA GLU A 401 -17.29 12.87 -13.81
C GLU A 401 -15.84 12.74 -13.33
N ALA A 402 -15.49 13.43 -12.24
CA ALA A 402 -14.13 13.41 -11.69
C ALA A 402 -13.79 12.13 -10.90
N ASN A 403 -14.82 11.49 -10.35
CA ASN A 403 -14.69 10.34 -9.49
C ASN A 403 -14.96 9.05 -10.26
N PHE A 404 -14.46 7.94 -9.73
CA PHE A 404 -14.86 6.64 -10.23
C PHE A 404 -16.36 6.42 -10.05
N PRO A 405 -17.01 5.63 -10.93
CA PRO A 405 -18.42 5.36 -10.80
C PRO A 405 -18.78 4.79 -9.43
N ASP A 406 -19.90 5.25 -8.87
CA ASP A 406 -20.42 4.69 -7.63
C ASP A 406 -20.53 3.16 -7.72
N LYS A 407 -20.12 2.50 -6.64
CA LYS A 407 -20.10 1.05 -6.47
C LYS A 407 -19.14 0.27 -7.38
N TYR A 408 -18.41 0.92 -8.28
CA TYR A 408 -17.46 0.24 -9.18
C TYR A 408 -16.37 -0.51 -8.42
N ASP A 409 -15.87 0.11 -7.35
CA ASP A 409 -14.84 -0.47 -6.51
C ASP A 409 -15.27 -1.78 -5.82
N TYR A 410 -16.55 -1.98 -5.50
CA TYR A 410 -17.05 -3.25 -4.93
C TYR A 410 -16.86 -4.45 -5.87
N LEU A 411 -16.92 -4.27 -7.20
CA LEU A 411 -16.63 -5.35 -8.14
C LEU A 411 -15.22 -5.91 -7.94
N GLY A 412 -14.30 -5.08 -7.45
CA GLY A 412 -12.94 -5.45 -7.11
C GLY A 412 -12.82 -6.55 -6.03
N LEU A 413 -13.89 -6.81 -5.27
CA LEU A 413 -13.92 -7.89 -4.29
C LEU A 413 -14.02 -9.28 -4.94
N THR A 414 -14.42 -9.36 -6.22
CA THR A 414 -14.60 -10.64 -6.94
C THR A 414 -14.00 -10.67 -8.35
N LYS A 415 -13.69 -9.51 -8.94
CA LYS A 415 -13.18 -9.34 -10.31
C LYS A 415 -11.96 -8.43 -10.32
N LYS A 416 -11.09 -8.54 -11.32
CA LYS A 416 -10.06 -7.52 -11.57
C LYS A 416 -10.70 -6.23 -12.09
N ILE A 417 -10.39 -5.09 -11.46
CA ILE A 417 -10.89 -3.78 -11.91
C ILE A 417 -9.73 -2.77 -12.06
N GLY A 418 -10.00 -1.63 -12.70
CA GLY A 418 -9.01 -0.62 -13.03
C GLY A 418 -9.39 0.16 -14.28
N CYS A 419 -8.57 1.11 -14.68
CA CYS A 419 -8.74 1.93 -15.86
C CYS A 419 -8.04 1.36 -17.10
N ILE A 420 -8.58 1.64 -18.28
CA ILE A 420 -7.92 1.43 -19.56
C ILE A 420 -8.23 2.58 -20.53
N ASN A 421 -7.22 3.04 -21.26
CA ASN A 421 -7.42 3.99 -22.33
C ASN A 421 -8.20 3.30 -23.47
N ILE A 422 -9.20 3.97 -24.05
CA ILE A 422 -10.00 3.42 -25.16
C ILE A 422 -9.14 2.94 -26.33
N ASN A 423 -8.02 3.59 -26.59
CA ASN A 423 -7.10 3.24 -27.68
C ASN A 423 -6.33 1.94 -27.40
N GLU A 424 -6.21 1.56 -26.12
CA GLU A 424 -5.53 0.32 -25.69
C GLU A 424 -6.51 -0.84 -25.52
N LEU A 425 -7.81 -0.57 -25.40
CA LEU A 425 -8.84 -1.60 -25.14
C LEU A 425 -8.80 -2.75 -26.17
N GLY A 426 -8.68 -2.41 -27.46
CA GLY A 426 -8.68 -3.38 -28.55
C GLY A 426 -7.53 -4.38 -28.50
N LYS A 427 -6.43 -4.03 -27.84
CA LYS A 427 -5.24 -4.88 -27.69
C LYS A 427 -5.41 -5.92 -26.58
N THR A 428 -6.43 -5.79 -25.74
CA THR A 428 -6.59 -6.61 -24.53
C THR A 428 -7.67 -7.68 -24.64
N GLY A 429 -8.61 -7.56 -25.60
CA GLY A 429 -9.75 -8.46 -25.73
C GLY A 429 -10.77 -8.40 -24.58
N LEU A 430 -10.58 -7.49 -23.61
CA LEU A 430 -11.39 -7.35 -22.40
C LEU A 430 -12.79 -6.80 -22.69
N THR A 431 -13.80 -7.27 -21.94
CA THR A 431 -15.10 -6.61 -21.85
C THR A 431 -14.99 -5.45 -20.87
N SER A 432 -15.60 -4.30 -21.15
CA SER A 432 -15.34 -3.08 -20.40
C SER A 432 -16.60 -2.25 -20.12
N CYS A 433 -16.49 -1.26 -19.24
CA CYS A 433 -17.57 -0.34 -18.90
C CYS A 433 -17.12 1.12 -18.91
N SER A 434 -18.06 2.05 -18.99
CA SER A 434 -17.79 3.49 -18.82
C SER A 434 -19.00 4.21 -18.23
N ASN A 435 -18.76 5.19 -17.33
CA ASN A 435 -19.78 6.21 -16.99
C ASN A 435 -19.67 7.44 -17.90
N LEU A 436 -18.55 7.59 -18.62
CA LEU A 436 -18.15 8.80 -19.32
C LEU A 436 -18.77 8.86 -20.73
N PHE A 437 -19.97 8.30 -20.90
CA PHE A 437 -20.72 8.37 -22.15
C PHE A 437 -21.17 9.80 -22.38
N SER A 438 -20.55 10.52 -23.31
CA SER A 438 -21.16 11.76 -23.78
C SER A 438 -22.47 11.44 -24.50
N LYS A 439 -23.52 12.20 -24.19
CA LYS A 439 -24.85 12.06 -24.84
C LYS A 439 -24.81 12.28 -26.36
N ASN A 440 -23.74 12.90 -26.88
CA ASN A 440 -23.63 13.35 -28.25
C ASN A 440 -22.57 12.62 -29.09
N GLU A 441 -21.87 11.62 -28.54
CA GLU A 441 -20.84 10.90 -29.30
C GLU A 441 -21.37 9.62 -29.92
N ASN A 442 -21.19 9.52 -31.24
CA ASN A 442 -21.56 8.34 -32.01
C ASN A 442 -20.46 7.29 -31.83
N PHE A 443 -20.71 6.30 -30.97
CA PHE A 443 -19.80 5.17 -30.71
C PHE A 443 -19.54 4.29 -31.94
N SER A 444 -20.21 4.58 -33.07
CA SER A 444 -19.96 3.93 -34.36
C SER A 444 -18.50 4.08 -34.83
N GLU A 445 -17.82 5.19 -34.52
CA GLU A 445 -16.40 5.37 -34.85
C GLU A 445 -15.47 4.50 -33.99
N TYR A 446 -15.87 4.19 -32.75
CA TYR A 446 -15.08 3.40 -31.79
C TYR A 446 -15.56 1.95 -31.70
N SER A 447 -16.17 1.41 -32.77
CA SER A 447 -16.83 0.10 -32.81
C SER A 447 -15.94 -1.08 -32.38
N GLN A 448 -15.74 -1.23 -31.08
CA GLN A 448 -15.41 -2.45 -30.40
C GLN A 448 -16.63 -2.79 -29.57
N ALA A 449 -17.38 -3.80 -29.98
CA ALA A 449 -18.74 -4.15 -29.55
C ALA A 449 -18.91 -4.55 -28.06
N LYS A 450 -18.12 -4.00 -27.11
CA LYS A 450 -18.00 -4.50 -25.74
C LYS A 450 -17.88 -3.43 -24.64
N ILE A 451 -18.15 -2.14 -24.91
CA ILE A 451 -18.22 -1.10 -23.86
C ILE A 451 -19.67 -0.95 -23.40
N LYS A 452 -19.95 -1.22 -22.12
CA LYS A 452 -21.28 -1.02 -21.52
C LYS A 452 -21.35 0.28 -20.72
N LYS A 453 -22.51 0.94 -20.74
CA LYS A 453 -22.79 2.05 -19.84
C LYS A 453 -22.82 1.54 -18.40
N TRP A 454 -22.12 2.23 -17.52
CA TRP A 454 -22.26 2.00 -16.10
C TRP A 454 -23.50 2.74 -15.59
N ASP A 455 -24.41 1.97 -15.03
CA ASP A 455 -25.65 2.41 -14.41
C ASP A 455 -26.11 1.34 -13.40
N GLU A 456 -27.18 1.62 -12.65
CA GLU A 456 -27.67 0.69 -11.63
C GLU A 456 -28.10 -0.65 -12.24
N SER A 457 -28.58 -0.67 -13.49
CA SER A 457 -28.97 -1.92 -14.18
C SER A 457 -27.73 -2.77 -14.48
N PHE A 458 -26.67 -2.15 -15.00
CA PHE A 458 -25.42 -2.83 -15.27
C PHE A 458 -24.76 -3.33 -13.98
N PHE A 459 -24.70 -2.52 -12.93
CA PHE A 459 -24.21 -2.97 -11.62
C PHE A 459 -25.07 -4.12 -11.05
N SER A 460 -26.41 -4.01 -11.13
CA SER A 460 -27.34 -5.03 -10.66
C SER A 460 -27.19 -6.36 -11.42
N SER A 461 -26.68 -6.35 -12.65
CA SER A 461 -26.40 -7.57 -13.41
C SER A 461 -25.30 -8.45 -12.80
N PHE A 462 -24.46 -7.89 -11.92
CA PHE A 462 -23.46 -8.65 -11.16
C PHE A 462 -23.99 -9.20 -9.83
N ILE A 463 -25.10 -8.65 -9.34
CA ILE A 463 -25.66 -9.03 -8.05
C ILE A 463 -26.18 -10.46 -8.09
N ASN A 464 -25.77 -11.24 -7.10
CA ASN A 464 -26.18 -12.61 -6.91
C ASN A 464 -26.09 -12.97 -5.40
N PRO A 465 -26.52 -14.16 -4.97
CA PRO A 465 -26.52 -14.51 -3.54
C PRO A 465 -25.16 -14.42 -2.84
N THR A 466 -24.06 -14.57 -3.58
CA THR A 466 -22.69 -14.53 -3.04
C THR A 466 -21.97 -13.20 -3.31
N PHE A 467 -22.57 -12.32 -4.11
CA PHE A 467 -22.09 -10.95 -4.32
C PHE A 467 -23.26 -9.96 -4.22
N ASN A 468 -23.41 -9.37 -3.04
CA ASN A 468 -24.35 -8.30 -2.79
C ASN A 468 -23.74 -7.31 -1.76
N PRO A 469 -22.96 -6.32 -2.23
CA PRO A 469 -22.31 -5.34 -1.36
C PRO A 469 -23.29 -4.50 -0.54
N SER A 470 -24.50 -4.26 -1.05
CA SER A 470 -25.56 -3.57 -0.30
C SER A 470 -26.01 -4.37 0.93
N ASN A 471 -25.95 -5.71 0.83
CA ASN A 471 -26.15 -6.63 1.94
C ASN A 471 -24.83 -6.99 2.62
N GLY A 472 -23.72 -6.28 2.39
CA GLY A 472 -22.46 -6.53 3.09
C GLY A 472 -21.77 -7.85 2.74
N ILE A 473 -22.09 -8.50 1.62
CA ILE A 473 -21.52 -9.81 1.25
C ILE A 473 -20.80 -9.74 -0.10
N ALA A 474 -19.58 -10.28 -0.17
CA ALA A 474 -18.88 -10.55 -1.42
C ALA A 474 -18.03 -11.82 -1.31
N GLU A 475 -18.16 -12.72 -2.28
CA GLU A 475 -17.42 -13.97 -2.37
C GLU A 475 -16.92 -14.23 -3.79
N SER A 476 -15.62 -14.46 -3.89
CA SER A 476 -14.93 -15.00 -5.06
C SER A 476 -14.68 -16.50 -4.87
N SER A 477 -13.93 -17.13 -5.78
CA SER A 477 -13.56 -18.54 -5.65
C SER A 477 -12.67 -18.86 -4.43
N GLN A 478 -11.97 -17.86 -3.87
CA GLN A 478 -10.98 -18.07 -2.79
C GLN A 478 -11.14 -17.12 -1.60
N ILE A 479 -11.93 -16.05 -1.72
CA ILE A 479 -12.08 -15.01 -0.70
C ILE A 479 -13.56 -14.75 -0.47
N GLN A 480 -14.00 -14.75 0.78
CA GLN A 480 -15.33 -14.31 1.20
C GLN A 480 -15.21 -13.24 2.28
N ILE A 481 -16.03 -12.20 2.18
CA ILE A 481 -16.27 -11.21 3.22
C ILE A 481 -17.76 -11.10 3.49
N ASP A 482 -18.14 -11.15 4.77
CA ASP A 482 -19.51 -10.90 5.23
C ASP A 482 -19.47 -9.90 6.40
N ALA A 483 -19.82 -8.66 6.08
CA ALA A 483 -19.83 -7.55 7.02
C ALA A 483 -20.94 -7.68 8.08
N ASN A 484 -22.05 -8.37 7.78
CA ASN A 484 -23.18 -8.49 8.72
C ASN A 484 -22.81 -9.34 9.93
N VAL A 485 -21.97 -10.33 9.70
CA VAL A 485 -21.53 -11.26 10.74
C VAL A 485 -20.03 -11.10 11.08
N SER A 486 -19.42 -10.02 10.57
CA SER A 486 -18.02 -9.60 10.79
C SER A 486 -17.04 -10.75 10.60
N GLU A 487 -17.12 -11.40 9.44
CA GLU A 487 -16.34 -12.58 9.10
C GLU A 487 -15.63 -12.41 7.76
N PHE A 488 -14.39 -12.89 7.69
CA PHE A 488 -13.61 -12.94 6.47
C PHE A 488 -12.95 -14.30 6.36
N LYS A 489 -12.98 -14.88 5.16
CA LYS A 489 -12.51 -16.24 4.89
C LYS A 489 -11.63 -16.23 3.65
N VAL A 490 -10.48 -16.89 3.76
CA VAL A 490 -9.62 -17.23 2.63
C VAL A 490 -9.50 -18.74 2.54
N GLN A 491 -9.67 -19.27 1.33
CA GLN A 491 -9.52 -20.68 1.03
C GLN A 491 -8.63 -20.84 -0.22
N SER A 492 -7.40 -21.29 0.00
CA SER A 492 -6.48 -21.69 -1.06
C SER A 492 -5.91 -23.08 -0.78
N SER A 493 -5.20 -23.63 -1.76
CA SER A 493 -4.59 -24.96 -1.59
C SER A 493 -3.53 -24.99 -0.49
N LYS A 494 -2.82 -23.87 -0.24
CA LYS A 494 -1.68 -23.81 0.69
C LYS A 494 -1.96 -23.05 1.99
N THR A 495 -2.97 -22.18 1.99
CA THR A 495 -3.31 -21.31 3.12
C THR A 495 -4.82 -21.14 3.26
N GLU A 496 -5.32 -21.30 4.48
CA GLU A 496 -6.69 -20.95 4.86
C GLU A 496 -6.67 -19.92 5.99
N VAL A 497 -7.53 -18.90 5.90
CA VAL A 497 -7.62 -17.84 6.91
C VAL A 497 -9.08 -17.63 7.30
N LEU A 498 -9.31 -17.40 8.60
CA LEU A 498 -10.60 -16.96 9.16
C LEU A 498 -10.35 -15.74 10.06
N ILE A 499 -11.06 -14.65 9.81
CA ILE A 499 -11.18 -13.52 10.73
C ILE A 499 -12.54 -13.62 11.38
N ILE A 500 -12.57 -13.73 12.70
CA ILE A 500 -13.79 -14.00 13.47
C ILE A 500 -13.93 -12.96 14.57
N HIS A 501 -15.13 -12.42 14.69
CA HIS A 501 -15.50 -11.46 15.72
C HIS A 501 -16.49 -12.06 16.71
N GLY A 502 -16.23 -11.85 17.99
CA GLY A 502 -17.06 -12.33 19.08
C GLY A 502 -16.99 -13.84 19.29
N LYS A 503 -17.85 -14.33 20.19
CA LYS A 503 -17.96 -15.75 20.51
C LYS A 503 -18.77 -16.45 19.42
N LYS A 504 -18.07 -17.04 18.45
CA LYS A 504 -18.68 -17.55 17.22
C LYS A 504 -17.93 -18.76 16.69
N LYS A 505 -18.67 -19.64 16.00
CA LYS A 505 -18.13 -20.73 15.22
C LYS A 505 -18.06 -20.35 13.74
N ALA A 506 -16.91 -20.59 13.12
CA ALA A 506 -16.60 -20.34 11.71
C ALA A 506 -15.98 -21.58 11.09
N GLN A 507 -16.09 -21.73 9.77
CA GLN A 507 -15.42 -22.82 9.06
C GLN A 507 -14.88 -22.39 7.70
N SER A 508 -13.74 -22.94 7.36
CA SER A 508 -13.15 -22.97 6.02
C SER A 508 -13.15 -24.42 5.51
N ALA A 509 -12.29 -24.76 4.55
CA ALA A 509 -12.35 -26.09 3.93
C ALA A 509 -11.79 -27.14 4.88
N LEU A 510 -10.61 -26.87 5.45
CA LEU A 510 -9.93 -27.75 6.39
C LEU A 510 -10.08 -27.36 7.85
N MET A 511 -10.46 -26.12 8.17
CA MET A 511 -10.55 -25.68 9.56
C MET A 511 -11.99 -25.39 9.98
N THR A 512 -12.30 -25.77 11.22
CA THR A 512 -13.44 -25.24 11.97
C THR A 512 -12.90 -24.59 13.23
N ILE A 513 -13.29 -23.35 13.49
CA ILE A 513 -12.85 -22.58 14.65
C ILE A 513 -14.06 -22.24 15.49
N SER A 514 -14.00 -22.53 16.79
CA SER A 514 -14.94 -22.02 17.78
C SER A 514 -14.21 -21.00 18.64
N ASN A 515 -14.34 -19.71 18.28
CA ASN A 515 -13.71 -18.61 18.99
C ASN A 515 -14.47 -18.31 20.28
N ASP A 516 -13.76 -18.11 21.39
CA ASP A 516 -14.41 -17.88 22.70
C ASP A 516 -14.81 -16.41 22.91
N GLY A 517 -14.26 -15.47 22.14
CA GLY A 517 -14.60 -14.05 22.20
C GLY A 517 -13.60 -13.13 21.52
N GLY A 518 -13.88 -11.83 21.53
CA GLY A 518 -13.01 -10.81 20.90
C GLY A 518 -12.88 -10.97 19.39
N CYS A 519 -12.01 -10.17 18.77
CA CYS A 519 -11.62 -10.34 17.37
C CYS A 519 -10.33 -11.13 17.29
N ALA A 520 -10.26 -12.12 16.40
CA ALA A 520 -9.05 -12.89 16.14
C ALA A 520 -8.91 -13.28 14.66
N VAL A 521 -7.66 -13.33 14.21
CA VAL A 521 -7.25 -13.92 12.92
C VAL A 521 -6.69 -15.31 13.18
N PHE A 522 -7.24 -16.31 12.50
CA PHE A 522 -6.76 -17.68 12.49
C PHE A 522 -6.25 -18.02 11.09
N CYS A 523 -5.01 -18.46 10.95
CA CYS A 523 -4.43 -18.79 9.64
C CYS A 523 -3.68 -20.13 9.72
N LEU A 524 -4.07 -21.11 8.92
CA LEU A 524 -3.34 -22.35 8.72
C LEU A 524 -2.63 -22.29 7.37
N THR A 525 -1.31 -22.51 7.38
CA THR A 525 -0.50 -22.43 6.16
C THR A 525 0.54 -23.52 6.11
N SER A 526 0.83 -24.03 4.91
CA SER A 526 1.94 -24.96 4.67
C SER A 526 3.29 -24.26 4.84
N MET A 527 4.26 -24.96 5.45
CA MET A 527 5.67 -24.53 5.51
C MET A 527 6.55 -25.22 4.45
N ASP A 528 6.08 -26.31 3.85
CA ASP A 528 6.79 -27.09 2.83
C ASP A 528 6.35 -26.75 1.40
N SER A 529 5.52 -25.72 1.23
CA SER A 529 4.97 -25.25 -0.04
C SER A 529 4.07 -26.25 -0.78
N LEU A 530 3.69 -27.36 -0.14
CA LEU A 530 2.71 -28.32 -0.64
C LEU A 530 1.27 -27.87 -0.30
N PRO A 531 0.25 -28.37 -1.01
CA PRO A 531 -1.14 -28.21 -0.58
C PRO A 531 -1.34 -28.71 0.86
N LEU A 532 -2.19 -28.06 1.65
CA LEU A 532 -2.40 -28.36 3.07
C LEU A 532 -2.74 -29.84 3.33
N GLN A 533 -3.55 -30.46 2.46
CA GLN A 533 -3.87 -31.89 2.56
C GLN A 533 -2.64 -32.78 2.46
N GLY A 534 -1.62 -32.38 1.69
CA GLY A 534 -0.35 -33.10 1.51
C GLY A 534 0.77 -32.64 2.43
N SER A 535 0.70 -31.43 2.97
CA SER A 535 1.73 -30.81 3.80
C SER A 535 2.01 -31.61 5.09
N LYS A 536 3.28 -31.82 5.41
CA LYS A 536 3.72 -32.50 6.64
C LYS A 536 4.02 -31.52 7.76
N ARG A 537 4.30 -30.26 7.41
CA ARG A 537 4.67 -29.21 8.36
C ARG A 537 3.90 -27.94 8.03
N MET A 538 3.10 -27.50 8.99
CA MET A 538 2.24 -26.33 8.86
C MET A 538 2.45 -25.39 10.03
N LEU A 539 2.15 -24.11 9.80
CA LEU A 539 2.12 -23.08 10.81
C LEU A 539 0.66 -22.62 10.99
N PHE A 540 0.25 -22.48 12.24
CA PHE A 540 -1.07 -21.99 12.62
C PHE A 540 -0.93 -20.68 13.40
N PHE A 541 -1.40 -19.57 12.85
CA PHE A 541 -1.44 -18.28 13.53
C PHE A 541 -2.74 -18.09 14.29
N HIS A 542 -2.66 -17.47 15.46
CA HIS A 542 -3.78 -17.00 16.25
C HIS A 542 -3.46 -15.59 16.74
N LEU A 543 -3.95 -14.59 16.01
CA LEU A 543 -3.63 -13.18 16.26
C LEU A 543 -4.85 -12.48 16.89
N THR A 544 -4.69 -12.02 18.12
CA THR A 544 -5.65 -11.14 18.81
C THR A 544 -5.17 -9.69 18.72
N ASP A 545 -5.33 -8.90 19.79
CA ASP A 545 -4.82 -7.52 19.88
C ASP A 545 -3.62 -7.44 20.83
N VAL A 546 -2.72 -6.49 20.58
CA VAL A 546 -1.64 -6.09 21.49
C VAL A 546 -1.73 -4.60 21.74
N GLN A 547 -1.62 -4.18 23.00
CA GLN A 547 -1.66 -2.77 23.39
C GLN A 547 -0.47 -2.43 24.30
N ASN A 548 -0.03 -1.18 24.28
CA ASN A 548 0.94 -0.69 25.26
C ASN A 548 0.34 -0.74 26.68
N SER A 549 1.18 -1.03 27.67
CA SER A 549 0.77 -0.86 29.07
C SER A 549 0.44 0.60 29.34
N LYS A 550 -0.51 0.88 30.24
CA LYS A 550 -0.89 2.25 30.64
C LYS A 550 -1.40 3.18 29.51
N ILE A 551 -1.70 2.65 28.31
CA ILE A 551 -2.37 3.43 27.27
C ILE A 551 -3.67 4.05 27.81
N LYS A 552 -3.95 5.31 27.47
CA LYS A 552 -5.15 6.03 27.91
C LYS A 552 -6.00 6.47 26.75
N PHE A 553 -7.29 6.25 26.90
CA PHE A 553 -8.30 6.75 25.99
C PHE A 553 -9.28 7.65 26.73
N GLY A 554 -9.69 8.74 26.08
CA GLY A 554 -10.70 9.66 26.61
C GLY A 554 -12.12 9.10 26.61
N ASN A 555 -12.34 7.89 26.06
CA ASN A 555 -13.63 7.22 26.05
C ASN A 555 -13.55 5.69 26.00
N THR A 556 -14.67 5.02 26.28
CA THR A 556 -14.79 3.55 26.32
C THR A 556 -14.69 2.88 24.96
N GLU A 557 -15.04 3.59 23.89
CA GLU A 557 -14.95 3.13 22.50
C GLU A 557 -13.50 3.15 21.98
N LYS A 558 -12.57 3.75 22.74
CA LYS A 558 -11.15 3.94 22.41
C LYS A 558 -10.94 4.73 21.11
N THR A 559 -11.79 5.73 20.87
CA THR A 559 -11.71 6.58 19.69
C THR A 559 -10.97 7.88 19.92
N ILE A 560 -10.57 8.18 21.17
CA ILE A 560 -9.76 9.35 21.52
C ILE A 560 -8.55 8.84 22.29
N LEU A 561 -7.36 8.86 21.68
CA LEU A 561 -6.10 8.49 22.31
C LEU A 561 -5.52 9.72 23.02
N GLU A 562 -5.29 9.61 24.34
CA GLU A 562 -4.76 10.69 25.18
C GLU A 562 -3.33 10.43 25.64
N ASP A 563 -2.89 9.18 25.68
CA ASP A 563 -1.54 8.79 26.08
C ASP A 563 -1.18 7.49 25.38
N TRP A 564 0.00 7.41 24.77
CA TRP A 564 0.48 6.21 24.09
C TRP A 564 0.71 5.03 25.04
N GLY A 565 0.86 5.28 26.34
CA GLY A 565 1.30 4.26 27.29
C GLY A 565 2.79 3.97 27.14
N ASP A 566 3.19 2.78 27.59
CA ASP A 566 4.60 2.39 27.70
C ASP A 566 4.79 0.87 27.53
N TRP A 567 6.04 0.45 27.39
CA TRP A 567 6.45 -0.94 27.53
C TRP A 567 6.25 -1.42 28.99
N PRO A 568 5.89 -2.68 29.27
CA PRO A 568 5.74 -3.81 28.35
C PRO A 568 4.44 -3.78 27.53
N LEU A 569 4.44 -4.55 26.44
CA LEU A 569 3.27 -4.77 25.62
C LEU A 569 2.34 -5.81 26.27
N LEU A 570 1.02 -5.61 26.14
CA LEU A 570 -0.01 -6.47 26.70
C LEU A 570 -0.77 -7.19 25.58
N LEU A 571 -0.68 -8.52 25.54
CA LEU A 571 -1.46 -9.36 24.65
C LEU A 571 -2.88 -9.53 25.17
N LYS A 572 -3.88 -9.29 24.32
CA LYS A 572 -5.27 -9.62 24.61
C LYS A 572 -5.42 -11.14 24.62
N ILE A 573 -5.79 -11.69 25.77
CA ILE A 573 -6.03 -13.14 25.90
C ILE A 573 -7.18 -13.56 24.98
N GLY A 574 -6.95 -14.63 24.23
CA GLY A 574 -7.90 -15.27 23.34
C GLY A 574 -7.80 -16.79 23.48
N LYS A 575 -8.96 -17.44 23.40
CA LYS A 575 -9.08 -18.90 23.46
C LYS A 575 -9.95 -19.37 22.32
N ALA A 576 -9.62 -20.53 21.77
CA ALA A 576 -10.40 -21.14 20.71
C ALA A 576 -10.29 -22.66 20.74
N VAL A 577 -11.34 -23.33 20.25
CA VAL A 577 -11.31 -24.75 19.92
C VAL A 577 -11.16 -24.88 18.42
N ILE A 578 -10.16 -25.65 18.00
CA ILE A 578 -9.76 -25.84 16.62
C ILE A 578 -10.07 -27.27 16.24
N GLU A 579 -10.76 -27.47 15.12
CA GLU A 579 -10.89 -28.77 14.46
C GLU A 579 -10.26 -28.66 13.06
N ILE A 580 -9.29 -29.52 12.78
CA ILE A 580 -8.57 -29.59 11.52
C ILE A 580 -8.92 -30.91 10.82
N LYS A 581 -9.50 -30.81 9.63
CA LYS A 581 -9.96 -31.92 8.79
C LYS A 581 -8.83 -32.48 7.93
N LEU A 582 -7.72 -32.84 8.55
CA LEU A 582 -6.60 -33.52 7.91
C LEU A 582 -6.56 -35.00 8.33
N SER A 583 -6.17 -35.87 7.39
CA SER A 583 -5.86 -37.26 7.67
C SER A 583 -4.50 -37.39 8.37
N GLY A 584 -4.28 -38.52 9.04
CA GLY A 584 -3.04 -38.79 9.77
C GLY A 584 -3.05 -38.27 11.21
N GLU A 585 -1.96 -38.52 11.93
CA GLU A 585 -1.80 -38.06 13.31
C GLU A 585 -1.15 -36.68 13.34
N LEU A 586 -1.69 -35.79 14.16
CA LEU A 586 -1.16 -34.43 14.33
C LEU A 586 -0.49 -34.27 15.69
N THR A 587 0.66 -33.60 15.69
CA THR A 587 1.20 -32.97 16.89
C THR A 587 1.15 -31.46 16.75
N VAL A 588 0.70 -30.78 17.80
CA VAL A 588 0.60 -29.32 17.84
C VAL A 588 1.49 -28.80 18.96
N GLN A 589 2.30 -27.79 18.65
CA GLN A 589 3.21 -27.16 19.60
C GLN A 589 3.05 -25.64 19.56
N ALA A 590 2.81 -25.01 20.71
CA ALA A 590 2.88 -23.56 20.83
C ALA A 590 4.32 -23.09 20.63
N LEU A 591 4.48 -21.95 19.96
CA LEU A 591 5.79 -21.35 19.68
C LEU A 591 5.98 -20.05 20.47
N SER A 592 7.21 -19.82 20.94
CA SER A 592 7.66 -18.49 21.36
C SER A 592 7.74 -17.54 20.17
N MET A 593 7.90 -16.24 20.44
CA MET A 593 8.02 -15.21 19.40
C MET A 593 9.28 -15.35 18.51
N ASP A 594 10.30 -16.08 18.96
CA ASP A 594 11.47 -16.46 18.15
C ASP A 594 11.31 -17.80 17.40
N GLY A 595 10.14 -18.44 17.52
CA GLY A 595 9.77 -19.65 16.79
C GLY A 595 10.17 -20.97 17.45
N LYS A 596 10.69 -20.96 18.69
CA LYS A 596 11.02 -22.20 19.40
C LYS A 596 9.75 -22.85 19.99
N PRO A 597 9.63 -24.18 19.96
CA PRO A 597 8.57 -24.85 20.69
C PRO A 597 8.66 -24.63 22.19
N ILE A 598 7.53 -24.33 22.83
CA ILE A 598 7.46 -24.03 24.26
C ILE A 598 6.47 -24.91 25.01
N GLN A 599 5.44 -25.42 24.35
CA GLN A 599 4.43 -26.27 24.97
C GLN A 599 3.78 -27.18 23.94
N LYS A 600 3.66 -28.48 24.25
CA LYS A 600 2.86 -29.41 23.46
C LYS A 600 1.38 -29.24 23.80
N ILE A 601 0.53 -29.10 22.78
CA ILE A 601 -0.92 -29.02 22.93
C ILE A 601 -1.51 -30.43 22.77
N SER A 602 -2.42 -30.79 23.67
CA SER A 602 -3.14 -32.06 23.59
C SER A 602 -4.07 -32.07 22.39
N VAL A 603 -3.90 -33.07 21.53
CA VAL A 603 -4.71 -33.28 20.33
C VAL A 603 -5.55 -34.53 20.52
N ALA A 604 -6.84 -34.42 20.26
CA ALA A 604 -7.77 -35.54 20.27
C ALA A 604 -8.34 -35.77 18.87
N LYS A 605 -8.74 -37.01 18.56
CA LYS A 605 -9.34 -37.35 17.27
C LYS A 605 -10.84 -37.03 17.28
N SER A 606 -11.35 -36.43 16.22
CA SER A 606 -12.79 -36.30 15.94
C SER A 606 -13.18 -37.22 14.78
N ALA A 607 -14.47 -37.43 14.57
CA ALA A 607 -14.96 -38.18 13.40
C ALA A 607 -14.57 -37.53 12.05
N LYS A 608 -14.17 -36.25 12.07
CA LYS A 608 -13.88 -35.45 10.87
C LYS A 608 -12.41 -34.99 10.78
N GLY A 609 -11.56 -35.38 11.73
CA GLY A 609 -10.15 -34.98 11.76
C GLY A 609 -9.55 -34.98 13.17
N SER A 610 -8.79 -33.94 13.50
CA SER A 610 -8.19 -33.73 14.81
C SER A 610 -8.72 -32.46 15.46
N PHE A 611 -8.93 -32.45 16.77
CA PHE A 611 -9.34 -31.28 17.52
C PHE A 611 -8.42 -30.98 18.71
N PHE A 612 -8.23 -29.70 19.00
CA PHE A 612 -7.42 -29.22 20.11
C PHE A 612 -7.89 -27.83 20.56
N SER A 613 -7.59 -27.47 21.81
CA SER A 613 -7.89 -26.16 22.37
C SER A 613 -6.61 -25.34 22.47
N ILE A 614 -6.69 -24.07 22.12
CA ILE A 614 -5.58 -23.12 22.26
C ILE A 614 -5.93 -22.02 23.25
N ASP A 615 -4.94 -21.62 24.03
CA ASP A 615 -4.92 -20.45 24.89
C ASP A 615 -3.65 -19.68 24.52
N ASN A 616 -3.79 -18.41 24.12
CA ASN A 616 -2.64 -17.62 23.68
C ASN A 616 -1.77 -17.09 24.84
N PHE A 617 -2.06 -17.47 26.09
CA PHE A 617 -1.25 -17.15 27.26
C PHE A 617 -1.15 -18.31 28.27
N PRO A 618 -0.47 -19.43 27.95
CA PRO A 618 -0.25 -20.54 28.89
C PRO A 618 0.83 -20.25 29.95
N GLY A 619 1.20 -18.98 30.15
CA GLY A 619 2.31 -18.53 31.00
C GLY A 619 3.24 -17.52 30.30
N GLN A 620 3.22 -17.50 28.97
CA GLN A 620 3.85 -16.48 28.13
C GLN A 620 3.02 -16.26 26.86
N ALA A 621 3.22 -15.14 26.16
CA ALA A 621 2.47 -14.80 24.95
C ALA A 621 2.75 -15.78 23.80
N VAL A 622 1.69 -16.26 23.14
CA VAL A 622 1.75 -17.18 21.99
C VAL A 622 0.89 -16.64 20.85
N MET A 623 1.48 -16.48 19.66
CA MET A 623 0.75 -16.04 18.45
C MET A 623 0.76 -17.07 17.33
N ALA A 624 1.57 -18.13 17.47
CA ALA A 624 1.72 -19.15 16.45
C ALA A 624 1.95 -20.54 17.07
N TYR A 625 1.55 -21.56 16.33
CA TYR A 625 1.66 -22.97 16.68
C TYR A 625 2.21 -23.74 15.48
N GLU A 626 3.15 -24.63 15.72
CA GLU A 626 3.60 -25.59 14.71
C GLU A 626 2.69 -26.82 14.72
N ILE A 627 2.29 -27.26 13.53
CA ILE A 627 1.53 -28.49 13.33
C ILE A 627 2.33 -29.42 12.44
N ILE A 628 2.63 -30.61 12.96
CA ILE A 628 3.32 -31.68 12.23
C ILE A 628 2.33 -32.81 12.01
N LYS A 629 2.24 -33.28 10.76
CA LYS A 629 1.39 -34.39 10.31
C LYS A 629 2.26 -35.59 9.94
N PHE A 630 2.01 -36.73 10.57
CA PHE A 630 2.76 -37.98 10.38
C PHE A 630 2.12 -38.91 9.34
#